data_AF-A0A382M9L9-F1
#
_entry.id   AF-A0A382M9L9-F1
#
_cell.length_a   1.000
_cell.length_b   1.000
_cell.length_c   1.000
_cell.angle_alpha   90.00
_cell.angle_beta   90.00
_cell.angle_gamma   90.00
#
_symmetry.space_group_name_H-M   'P 1'
#
loop_
_entity.id
_entity.type
_entity.pdbx_description
1 polymer ?
#
loop_
_entity_poly.entity_id
_entity_poly.type
_entity_poly.pdbx_seq_one_letter_code
_entity_poly.pdbx_strand_id
1 'polypeptide(L)'
;EIAYPRSCNGLKNWAHPSSIYKKRTPMHIKGALLYNHLLKTNNLSSKYPAIQNGDKIKFLELKTPNAYHTNVISFMTRLPKELDLHKMINYDIMFDKSFVDPLTFIIDQINWTVDRSYGTATTLEHLFG
;
A
#
# COMPACT_ATOMS: atom_id res chain seq x y z
N GLU A 1 -8.38 -7.69 6.80
CA GLU A 1 -7.41 -6.57 6.67
C GLU A 1 -6.63 -6.76 5.37
N ILE A 2 -6.40 -5.71 4.59
CA ILE A 2 -5.69 -5.79 3.29
C ILE A 2 -4.28 -5.20 3.32
N ALA A 3 -3.87 -4.55 4.42
CA ALA A 3 -2.63 -3.79 4.49
C ALA A 3 -1.41 -4.66 4.76
N TYR A 4 -0.26 -4.32 4.15
CA TYR A 4 0.96 -5.10 4.25
C TYR A 4 1.75 -4.79 5.53
N PRO A 5 2.07 -5.79 6.38
CA PRO A 5 2.88 -5.56 7.57
C PRO A 5 4.37 -5.44 7.21
N ARG A 6 5.04 -4.43 7.79
CA ARG A 6 6.50 -4.22 7.72
C ARG A 6 7.04 -3.58 8.99
N SER A 7 8.33 -3.81 9.24
CA SER A 7 9.09 -3.00 10.21
C SER A 7 9.61 -1.73 9.53
N CYS A 8 9.55 -0.61 10.24
CA CYS A 8 10.06 0.67 9.75
C CYS A 8 11.43 0.98 10.36
N ASN A 9 12.50 0.76 9.60
CA ASN A 9 13.88 1.00 10.04
C ASN A 9 14.58 2.04 9.16
N GLY A 10 15.48 2.83 9.75
CA GLY A 10 16.24 3.87 9.06
C GLY A 10 15.42 5.13 8.69
N LEU A 11 14.28 5.39 9.34
CA LEU A 11 13.36 6.48 8.97
C LEU A 11 14.06 7.85 8.80
N LYS A 12 14.94 8.20 9.75
CA LYS A 12 15.70 9.46 9.73
C LYS A 12 16.67 9.55 8.54
N ASN A 13 17.22 8.43 8.08
CA ASN A 13 18.21 8.40 7.00
C ASN A 13 17.57 8.74 5.65
N TRP A 14 16.29 8.42 5.50
CA TRP A 14 15.52 8.64 4.27
C TRP A 14 14.73 9.96 4.27
N ALA A 15 14.57 10.59 5.43
CA ALA A 15 13.93 11.89 5.54
C ALA A 15 14.69 12.97 4.75
N HIS A 16 13.95 13.91 4.15
CA HIS A 16 14.52 15.06 3.48
C HIS A 16 13.74 16.33 3.85
N PRO A 17 14.41 17.45 4.25
CA PRO A 17 13.72 18.65 4.73
C PRO A 17 12.77 19.28 3.72
N SER A 18 13.15 19.32 2.43
CA SER A 18 12.36 20.03 1.40
C SER A 18 11.36 19.14 0.65
N SER A 19 11.59 17.83 0.60
CA SER A 19 10.82 16.89 -0.23
C SER A 19 10.18 15.76 0.56
N ILE A 20 10.17 15.86 1.90
CA ILE A 20 9.71 14.86 2.87
C ILE A 20 10.63 13.61 2.92
N TYR A 21 11.01 13.07 1.77
CA TYR A 21 11.86 11.90 1.63
C TYR A 21 12.85 12.02 0.45
N LYS A 22 13.91 11.22 0.48
CA LYS A 22 14.93 11.14 -0.58
C LYS A 22 14.46 10.29 -1.76
N LYS A 23 15.07 10.47 -2.94
CA LYS A 23 14.85 9.57 -4.09
C LYS A 23 15.25 8.14 -3.71
N ARG A 24 14.57 7.13 -4.29
CA ARG A 24 14.76 5.69 -4.01
C ARG A 24 14.48 5.26 -2.56
N THR A 25 13.74 6.07 -1.80
CA THR A 25 13.27 5.65 -0.47
C THR A 25 12.38 4.40 -0.57
N PRO A 26 12.61 3.37 0.27
CA PRO A 26 11.75 2.19 0.31
C PRO A 26 10.27 2.54 0.50
N MET A 27 9.39 1.79 -0.16
CA MET A 27 7.96 2.13 -0.28
C MET A 27 7.26 2.36 1.08
N HIS A 28 7.46 1.47 2.04
CA HIS A 28 6.87 1.58 3.38
C HIS A 28 7.45 2.73 4.20
N ILE A 29 8.73 3.09 3.99
CA ILE A 29 9.38 4.25 4.64
C ILE A 29 8.87 5.56 4.02
N LYS A 30 8.69 5.59 2.69
CA LYS A 30 8.09 6.72 1.97
C LYS A 30 6.69 7.03 2.53
N GLY A 31 5.85 5.99 2.68
CA GLY A 31 4.52 6.12 3.28
C GLY A 31 4.55 6.58 4.74
N ALA A 32 5.56 6.15 5.52
CA ALA A 32 5.70 6.54 6.92
C ALA A 32 6.12 8.01 7.09
N LEU A 33 7.08 8.48 6.28
CA LEU A 33 7.51 9.87 6.26
C LEU A 33 6.37 10.80 5.84
N LEU A 34 5.62 10.40 4.82
CA LEU A 34 4.43 11.14 4.39
C LEU A 34 3.37 11.19 5.49
N TYR A 35 3.07 10.07 6.15
CA TYR A 35 2.11 10.03 7.25
C TYR A 35 2.50 11.00 8.37
N ASN A 36 3.76 10.99 8.79
CA ASN A 36 4.25 11.93 9.82
C ASN A 36 4.14 13.39 9.38
N HIS A 37 4.44 13.67 8.11
CA HIS A 37 4.26 15.01 7.55
C HIS A 37 2.79 15.44 7.58
N LEU A 38 1.87 14.57 7.11
CA LEU A 38 0.43 14.85 7.10
C LEU A 38 -0.15 15.03 8.50
N LEU A 39 0.30 14.25 9.48
CA LEU A 39 -0.12 14.45 10.87
C LEU A 39 0.25 15.84 11.39
N LYS A 40 1.47 16.29 11.08
CA LYS A 40 1.96 17.61 11.49
C LYS A 40 1.20 18.74 10.77
N THR A 41 1.02 18.63 9.45
CA THR A 41 0.34 19.66 8.65
C THR A 41 -1.14 19.80 9.01
N ASN A 42 -1.81 18.71 9.37
CA ASN A 42 -3.24 18.71 9.72
C ASN A 42 -3.50 18.80 11.23
N ASN A 43 -2.47 19.05 12.05
CA ASN A 43 -2.56 19.12 13.52
C ASN A 43 -3.19 17.86 14.17
N LEU A 44 -2.94 16.69 13.58
CA LEU A 44 -3.48 15.40 14.03
C LEU A 44 -2.54 14.65 14.98
N SER A 45 -1.36 15.21 15.29
CA SER A 45 -0.35 14.62 16.16
C SER A 45 -0.82 14.34 17.60
N SER A 46 -1.88 15.02 18.07
CA SER A 46 -2.49 14.76 19.39
C SER A 46 -3.37 13.50 19.40
N LYS A 47 -3.95 13.14 18.25
CA LYS A 47 -4.91 12.03 18.13
C LYS A 47 -4.26 10.76 17.60
N TYR A 48 -3.22 10.91 16.78
CA TYR A 48 -2.53 9.81 16.14
C TYR A 48 -1.03 9.88 16.43
N PRO A 49 -0.41 8.79 16.92
CA PRO A 49 1.01 8.79 17.16
C PRO A 49 1.77 8.84 15.82
N ALA A 50 2.90 9.56 15.82
CA ALA A 50 3.83 9.58 14.70
C ALA A 50 4.63 8.27 14.66
N ILE A 51 4.93 7.80 13.46
CA ILE A 51 5.75 6.61 13.23
C ILE A 51 7.21 6.93 13.57
N GLN A 52 7.81 6.08 14.38
CA GLN A 52 9.21 6.16 14.79
C GLN A 52 10.03 5.02 14.20
N ASN A 53 11.34 5.11 14.41
CA ASN A 53 12.27 4.09 13.97
C ASN A 53 12.15 2.84 14.86
N GLY A 54 11.96 1.67 14.25
CA GLY A 54 11.72 0.41 14.93
C GLY A 54 10.24 0.01 15.00
N ASP A 55 9.32 0.91 14.67
CA ASP A 55 7.89 0.63 14.74
C ASP A 55 7.44 -0.43 13.74
N LYS A 56 6.46 -1.23 14.17
CA LYS A 56 5.69 -2.11 13.28
C LYS A 56 4.59 -1.28 12.63
N ILE A 57 4.60 -1.28 11.30
CA ILE A 57 3.67 -0.50 10.48
C ILE A 57 2.95 -1.41 9.49
N LYS A 58 1.82 -0.91 9.03
CA LYS A 58 1.09 -1.40 7.87
C LYS A 58 1.21 -0.36 6.77
N PHE A 59 1.29 -0.78 5.52
CA PHE A 59 1.25 0.14 4.38
C PHE A 59 0.21 -0.30 3.34
N LEU A 60 -0.32 0.70 2.63
CA LEU A 60 -1.31 0.56 1.58
C LEU A 60 -0.83 1.29 0.33
N GLU A 61 -1.17 0.72 -0.83
CA GLU A 61 -0.99 1.37 -2.12
C GLU A 61 -2.20 2.25 -2.44
N LEU A 62 -1.92 3.44 -2.96
CA LEU A 62 -2.91 4.44 -3.34
C LEU A 62 -2.98 4.54 -4.88
N LYS A 63 -4.19 4.80 -5.39
CA LYS A 63 -4.40 5.10 -6.82
C LYS A 63 -3.69 6.41 -7.18
N THR A 64 -3.05 6.44 -8.34
CA THR A 64 -2.39 7.64 -8.88
C THR A 64 -3.06 8.05 -10.19
N PRO A 65 -3.25 9.35 -10.45
CA PRO A 65 -2.84 10.50 -9.63
C PRO A 65 -3.72 10.73 -8.40
N ASN A 66 -3.16 11.33 -7.34
CA ASN A 66 -3.89 11.77 -6.15
C ASN A 66 -3.30 13.09 -5.62
N ALA A 67 -4.03 13.75 -4.71
CA ALA A 67 -3.68 15.04 -4.13
C ALA A 67 -2.31 15.06 -3.42
N TYR A 68 -1.84 13.91 -2.96
CA TYR A 68 -0.58 13.78 -2.22
C TYR A 68 0.60 13.36 -3.11
N HIS A 69 0.37 13.21 -4.42
CA HIS A 69 1.37 12.83 -5.42
C HIS A 69 2.21 11.59 -5.02
N THR A 70 1.58 10.65 -4.31
CA THR A 70 2.25 9.46 -3.76
C THR A 70 1.43 8.20 -4.00
N ASN A 71 2.08 7.09 -4.29
CA ASN A 71 1.41 5.81 -4.48
C ASN A 71 1.31 4.98 -3.19
N VAL A 72 1.75 5.50 -2.04
CA VAL A 72 1.80 4.73 -0.79
C VAL A 72 1.54 5.59 0.44
N ILE A 73 0.85 5.01 1.42
CA ILE A 73 0.71 5.53 2.78
C ILE A 73 0.98 4.43 3.79
N SER A 74 1.62 4.77 4.91
CA SER A 74 1.87 3.85 6.03
C SER A 74 1.23 4.35 7.31
N PHE A 75 0.86 3.43 8.20
CA PHE A 75 0.25 3.73 9.50
C PHE A 75 0.57 2.61 10.50
N MET A 76 0.41 2.87 11.80
CA MET A 76 0.62 1.84 12.83
C MET A 76 -0.60 0.95 13.02
N THR A 77 -1.65 1.51 13.64
CA THR A 77 -2.86 0.76 14.00
C THR A 77 -3.99 0.99 12.99
N ARG A 78 -4.30 2.26 12.71
CA ARG A 78 -5.36 2.65 11.79
C ARG A 78 -4.95 3.85 10.95
N LEU A 79 -5.43 3.88 9.71
CA LEU A 79 -5.31 5.05 8.84
C LEU A 79 -6.28 6.14 9.32
N PRO A 80 -5.83 7.38 9.62
CA PRO A 80 -6.68 8.49 10.02
C PRO A 80 -7.78 8.73 8.99
N LYS A 81 -9.02 8.94 9.45
CA LYS A 81 -10.16 9.15 8.54
C LYS A 81 -10.17 10.57 7.98
N GLU A 82 -9.60 11.50 8.73
CA GLU A 82 -9.47 12.92 8.45
C GLU A 82 -8.61 13.21 7.23
N LEU A 83 -7.75 12.27 6.83
CA LEU A 83 -6.93 12.40 5.62
C LEU A 83 -7.70 12.05 4.34
N ASP A 84 -8.96 11.57 4.42
CA ASP A 84 -9.82 11.09 3.32
C ASP A 84 -9.12 10.16 2.30
N LEU A 85 -8.04 9.48 2.73
CA LEU A 85 -7.24 8.59 1.90
C LEU A 85 -7.91 7.23 1.65
N HIS A 86 -8.94 6.89 2.41
CA HIS A 86 -9.62 5.59 2.35
C HIS A 86 -10.26 5.32 0.97
N LYS A 87 -10.77 6.37 0.31
CA LYS A 87 -11.35 6.25 -1.04
C LYS A 87 -10.29 6.11 -2.14
N MET A 88 -9.05 6.50 -1.84
CA MET A 88 -7.94 6.48 -2.78
C MET A 88 -7.13 5.18 -2.71
N ILE A 89 -7.51 4.22 -1.86
CA ILE A 89 -6.84 2.92 -1.76
C ILE A 89 -7.00 2.16 -3.07
N ASN A 90 -5.89 1.62 -3.59
CA ASN A 90 -5.90 0.77 -4.77
C ASN A 90 -6.17 -0.69 -4.39
N TYR A 91 -7.45 -1.03 -4.19
CA TYR A 91 -7.86 -2.38 -3.78
C TYR A 91 -7.44 -3.46 -4.78
N ASP A 92 -7.41 -3.16 -6.08
CA ASP A 92 -7.07 -4.12 -7.13
C ASP A 92 -5.61 -4.59 -6.97
N ILE A 93 -4.66 -3.65 -6.93
CA ILE A 93 -3.23 -3.97 -6.71
C ILE A 93 -3.00 -4.60 -5.33
N MET A 94 -3.72 -4.12 -4.31
CA MET A 94 -3.61 -4.68 -2.96
C MET A 94 -4.06 -6.13 -2.94
N PHE A 95 -5.16 -6.48 -3.61
CA PHE A 95 -5.66 -7.85 -3.69
C PHE A 95 -4.72 -8.74 -4.51
N ASP A 96 -4.29 -8.27 -5.68
CA ASP A 96 -3.39 -9.03 -6.55
C ASP A 96 -2.11 -9.43 -5.83
N LYS A 97 -1.41 -8.47 -5.21
CA LYS A 97 -0.13 -8.74 -4.54
C LYS A 97 -0.25 -9.52 -3.23
N SER A 98 -1.36 -9.37 -2.49
CA SER A 98 -1.51 -10.03 -1.19
C SER A 98 -2.13 -11.42 -1.28
N PHE A 99 -2.93 -11.69 -2.32
CA PHE A 99 -3.65 -12.95 -2.47
C PHE A 99 -3.30 -13.66 -3.78
N VAL A 100 -3.47 -13.00 -4.93
CA VAL A 100 -3.35 -13.65 -6.25
C VAL A 100 -1.91 -14.09 -6.52
N ASP A 101 -0.92 -13.26 -6.19
CA ASP A 101 0.50 -13.58 -6.39
C ASP A 101 0.95 -14.78 -5.54
N PRO A 102 0.74 -14.81 -4.21
CA PRO A 102 1.02 -16.00 -3.41
C PRO A 102 0.27 -17.26 -3.87
N LEU A 103 -0.98 -17.12 -4.27
CA LEU A 103 -1.80 -18.23 -4.75
C LEU A 103 -1.27 -18.79 -6.08
N THR A 104 -0.94 -17.92 -7.03
CA THR A 104 -0.32 -18.30 -8.30
C THR A 104 0.99 -19.05 -8.03
N PHE A 105 1.83 -18.54 -7.13
CA PHE A 105 3.10 -19.20 -6.80
C PHE A 105 2.92 -20.64 -6.35
N ILE A 106 1.91 -20.93 -5.53
CA ILE A 106 1.59 -22.31 -5.08
C ILE A 106 1.03 -23.15 -6.23
N ILE A 107 0.11 -22.57 -7.00
CA ILE A 107 -0.61 -23.24 -8.10
C ILE A 107 0.35 -23.63 -9.24
N ASP A 108 1.34 -22.78 -9.52
CA ASP A 108 2.39 -23.08 -10.50
C ASP A 108 3.24 -24.30 -10.09
N GLN A 109 3.44 -24.55 -8.78
CA GLN A 109 4.19 -25.74 -8.32
C GLN A 109 3.44 -27.06 -8.56
N ILE A 110 2.12 -27.01 -8.71
CA ILE A 110 1.27 -28.18 -8.97
C ILE A 110 0.85 -28.29 -10.45
N ASN A 111 1.48 -27.51 -11.34
CA ASN A 111 1.20 -27.44 -12.77
C ASN A 111 -0.26 -27.13 -13.11
N TRP A 112 -0.94 -26.35 -12.27
CA TRP A 112 -2.28 -25.85 -12.56
C TRP A 112 -2.19 -24.42 -13.10
N THR A 113 -3.10 -24.04 -13.99
CA THR A 113 -3.15 -22.69 -14.56
C THR A 113 -4.31 -21.91 -13.96
N VAL A 114 -4.02 -20.75 -13.36
CA VAL A 114 -5.07 -19.83 -12.90
C VAL A 114 -5.56 -19.00 -14.09
N ASP A 115 -6.85 -19.07 -14.39
CA ASP A 115 -7.47 -18.14 -15.31
C ASP A 115 -7.54 -16.74 -14.67
N ARG A 116 -6.65 -15.84 -15.11
CA ARG A 116 -6.57 -14.45 -14.66
C ARG A 116 -7.55 -13.53 -15.38
N SER A 117 -8.37 -14.06 -16.29
CA SER A 117 -9.39 -13.26 -17.00
C SER A 117 -10.61 -12.97 -16.13
N TYR A 118 -10.71 -13.52 -14.92
CA TYR A 118 -11.88 -13.37 -14.05
C TYR A 118 -13.21 -13.69 -14.76
N GLY A 119 -13.21 -14.69 -15.65
CA GLY A 119 -14.39 -15.09 -16.43
C GLY A 119 -14.69 -14.22 -17.65
N THR A 120 -13.78 -13.32 -18.04
CA THR A 120 -13.90 -12.53 -19.28
C THR A 120 -13.24 -13.18 -20.49
N ALA A 121 -12.46 -14.26 -20.30
CA ALA A 121 -11.92 -15.02 -21.40
C ALA A 121 -13.06 -15.71 -22.15
N THR A 122 -13.18 -15.40 -23.44
CA THR A 122 -14.10 -16.09 -24.34
C THR A 122 -13.55 -17.49 -24.60
N THR A 123 -14.02 -18.48 -23.86
CA THR A 123 -13.73 -19.88 -24.16
C THR A 123 -14.60 -20.35 -25.33
N LEU A 124 -14.24 -21.47 -25.95
CA LEU A 124 -15.09 -22.09 -26.97
C LEU A 124 -16.47 -22.47 -26.39
N GLU A 125 -16.57 -22.81 -25.10
CA GLU A 125 -17.89 -23.02 -24.47
C GLU A 125 -18.75 -21.75 -24.50
N HIS A 126 -18.15 -20.57 -24.37
CA HIS A 126 -18.87 -19.29 -24.46
C HIS A 126 -19.32 -18.97 -25.91
N LEU A 127 -18.78 -19.64 -26.92
CA LEU A 127 -19.16 -19.49 -28.33
C LEU A 127 -20.30 -20.46 -28.73
N PHE A 128 -20.45 -21.58 -28.03
CA PHE A 128 -21.38 -22.66 -28.37
C PHE A 128 -22.43 -22.99 -27.30
N GLY A 129 -22.43 -22.27 -26.17
CA GLY A 129 -23.38 -22.40 -25.06
C GLY A 129 -24.54 -21.41 -25.10
#